data_AF-A0A6I9PLC5-F1
#
_entry.id   AF-A0A6I9PLC5-F1
#
_cell.length_a   1.000
_cell.length_b   1.000
_cell.length_c   1.000
_cell.angle_alpha   90.00
_cell.angle_beta   90.00
_cell.angle_gamma   90.00
#
_symmetry.space_group_name_H-M   'P 1'
#
loop_
_entity.id
_entity.type
_entity.pdbx_description
1 polymer ?
#
loop_
_entity_poly.entity_id
_entity_poly.type
_entity_poly.pdbx_seq_one_letter_code
_entity_poly.pdbx_strand_id
1 'polypeptide(L)'
;MSRTLKKKKHWSGKVVECAVSWGNLGDFGTVVEVLGGAELGQFPYLGQMKLDVLVCHVGKLPYYGDVLLEVNGTPVSGLTNRDTLAVIRHFREPIRLKTVKPA
;
A
#
# COMPACT_ATOMS: atom_id res chain seq x y z
N MET A 1 -31.79 -24.60 -18.71
CA MET A 1 -30.86 -24.73 -17.56
C MET A 1 -29.93 -23.51 -17.55
N SER A 2 -30.17 -22.52 -16.67
CA SER A 2 -29.32 -21.33 -16.56
C SER A 2 -28.06 -21.67 -15.76
N ARG A 3 -26.87 -21.40 -16.31
CA ARG A 3 -25.60 -21.55 -15.58
C ARG A 3 -25.53 -20.47 -14.51
N THR A 4 -25.71 -20.83 -13.24
CA THR A 4 -25.47 -19.92 -12.13
C THR A 4 -23.99 -19.51 -12.12
N LEU A 5 -23.72 -18.25 -12.47
CA LEU A 5 -22.38 -17.67 -12.37
C LEU A 5 -21.94 -17.72 -10.90
N LYS A 6 -20.80 -18.39 -10.62
CA LYS A 6 -20.18 -18.32 -9.29
C LYS A 6 -19.95 -16.85 -8.95
N LYS A 7 -20.56 -16.37 -7.86
CA LYS A 7 -20.40 -15.00 -7.37
C LYS A 7 -18.92 -14.73 -7.15
N LYS A 8 -18.31 -13.90 -8.00
CA LYS A 8 -16.93 -13.45 -7.81
C LYS A 8 -16.87 -12.65 -6.52
N LYS A 9 -15.87 -12.92 -5.66
CA LYS A 9 -15.62 -12.13 -4.46
C LYS A 9 -15.29 -10.69 -4.87
N HIS A 10 -15.92 -9.70 -4.23
CA HIS A 10 -15.60 -8.29 -4.44
C HIS A 10 -14.13 -8.03 -4.05
N TRP A 11 -13.44 -7.17 -4.79
CA TRP A 11 -12.02 -6.90 -4.59
C TRP A 11 -11.71 -6.39 -3.18
N SER A 12 -12.66 -5.69 -2.55
CA SER A 12 -12.50 -5.20 -1.17
C SER A 12 -12.26 -6.33 -0.15
N GLY A 13 -12.72 -7.55 -0.44
CA GLY A 13 -12.45 -8.73 0.40
C GLY A 13 -11.02 -9.26 0.28
N LYS A 14 -10.17 -8.63 -0.56
CA LYS A 14 -8.74 -8.94 -0.73
C LYS A 14 -7.84 -7.83 -0.16
N VAL A 15 -8.41 -6.78 0.42
CA VAL A 15 -7.64 -5.70 1.04
C VAL A 15 -6.90 -6.27 2.25
N VAL A 16 -5.61 -5.95 2.33
CA VAL A 16 -4.74 -6.31 3.46
C VAL A 16 -4.38 -5.02 4.18
N GLU A 17 -4.44 -5.06 5.50
CA GLU A 17 -3.94 -3.99 6.36
C GLU A 17 -2.70 -4.49 7.10
N CYS A 18 -1.67 -3.64 7.19
CA CYS A 18 -0.50 -3.91 8.01
C CYS A 18 0.00 -2.65 8.71
N ALA A 19 0.66 -2.82 9.86
CA ALA A 19 1.38 -1.74 10.55
C ALA A 19 2.88 -2.02 10.48
N VAL A 20 3.65 -1.11 9.89
CA VAL A 20 5.07 -1.31 9.58
C VAL A 20 5.95 -0.23 10.18
N SER A 21 7.13 -0.65 10.64
CA SER A 21 8.25 0.17 11.07
C SER A 21 9.52 -0.30 10.36
N TRP A 22 10.50 0.56 10.23
CA TRP A 22 11.81 0.36 9.61
C TRP A 22 12.97 0.98 10.42
N GLY A 23 12.67 1.53 11.60
CA GLY A 23 13.66 2.08 12.53
C GLY A 23 14.37 3.32 11.99
N ASN A 24 15.54 3.62 12.57
CA ASN A 24 16.29 4.85 12.28
C ASN A 24 17.03 4.84 10.92
N LEU A 25 16.50 4.15 9.91
CA LEU A 25 17.05 4.04 8.55
C LEU A 25 16.68 5.22 7.63
N GLY A 26 16.16 6.30 8.22
CA GLY A 26 15.73 7.50 7.52
C GLY A 26 14.25 7.47 7.15
N ASP A 27 13.89 8.06 6.02
CA ASP A 27 12.50 8.13 5.55
C ASP A 27 11.98 6.78 5.04
N PHE A 28 10.66 6.59 5.05
CA PHE A 28 10.01 5.41 4.48
C PHE A 28 10.46 5.08 3.05
N GLY A 29 10.72 6.11 2.23
CA GLY A 29 11.19 5.95 0.84
C GLY A 29 12.56 5.28 0.70
N THR A 30 13.36 5.17 1.76
CA THR A 30 14.67 4.48 1.73
C THR A 30 14.54 2.96 1.85
N VAL A 31 13.38 2.49 2.33
CA VAL A 31 13.08 1.08 2.59
C VAL A 31 11.94 0.55 1.74
N VAL A 32 11.00 1.40 1.32
CA VAL A 32 9.88 1.04 0.44
C VAL A 32 9.74 2.08 -0.66
N GLU A 33 9.86 1.63 -1.89
CA GLU A 33 9.60 2.45 -3.06
C GLU A 33 8.08 2.60 -3.28
N VAL A 34 7.62 3.81 -3.59
CA VAL A 34 6.23 4.09 -3.96
C VAL A 34 6.21 4.62 -5.39
N LEU A 35 5.55 3.88 -6.27
CA LEU A 35 5.47 4.13 -7.72
C LEU A 35 4.03 4.47 -8.13
N GLY A 36 3.84 4.83 -9.41
CA GLY A 36 2.54 5.23 -9.94
C GLY A 36 2.11 6.60 -9.40
N GLY A 37 0.82 6.92 -9.54
CA GLY A 37 0.27 8.22 -9.16
C GLY A 37 -0.72 8.75 -10.20
N ALA A 38 -1.68 9.56 -9.75
CA ALA A 38 -2.76 10.08 -10.58
C ALA A 38 -2.26 10.91 -11.77
N GLU A 39 -1.10 11.56 -11.67
CA GLU A 39 -0.45 12.28 -12.76
C GLU A 39 -0.02 11.38 -13.93
N LEU A 40 0.08 10.07 -13.69
CA LEU A 40 0.36 9.03 -14.70
C LEU A 40 -0.89 8.23 -15.08
N GLY A 41 -2.07 8.57 -14.56
CA GLY A 41 -3.28 7.76 -14.71
C GLY A 41 -3.19 6.40 -14.01
N GLN A 42 -2.36 6.28 -12.98
CA GLN A 42 -2.14 5.04 -12.23
C GLN A 42 -2.51 5.22 -10.76
N PHE A 43 -2.92 4.15 -10.09
CA PHE A 43 -2.93 4.15 -8.63
C PHE A 43 -1.50 4.17 -8.08
N PRO A 44 -1.23 4.77 -6.92
CA PRO A 44 0.01 4.55 -6.21
C PRO A 44 0.14 3.07 -5.84
N TYR A 45 1.31 2.48 -6.03
CA TYR A 45 1.57 1.09 -5.69
C TYR A 45 2.98 0.93 -5.12
N LEU A 46 3.19 -0.19 -4.46
CA LEU A 46 4.44 -0.47 -3.76
C LEU A 46 5.44 -1.12 -4.71
N GLY A 47 6.62 -0.50 -4.83
CA GLY A 47 7.74 -0.97 -5.65
C GLY A 47 8.68 -1.90 -4.88
N GLN A 48 9.99 -1.74 -5.08
CA GLN A 48 11.00 -2.50 -4.35
C GLN A 48 10.95 -2.22 -2.84
N MET A 49 11.25 -3.23 -2.04
CA MET A 49 11.21 -3.15 -0.57
C MET A 49 12.41 -3.87 0.06
N LYS A 50 13.01 -3.22 1.06
CA LYS A 50 14.01 -3.85 1.95
C LYS A 50 13.28 -4.61 3.06
N LEU A 51 12.85 -5.82 2.74
CA LEU A 51 12.07 -6.67 3.65
C LEU A 51 12.87 -7.12 4.88
N ASP A 52 14.19 -7.11 4.81
CA ASP A 52 15.10 -7.47 5.91
C ASP A 52 15.09 -6.46 7.06
N VAL A 53 14.70 -5.21 6.79
CA VAL A 53 14.66 -4.14 7.80
C VAL A 53 13.23 -3.75 8.22
N LEU A 54 12.22 -4.17 7.46
CA LEU A 54 10.82 -3.90 7.78
C LEU A 54 10.32 -4.82 8.90
N VAL A 55 9.82 -4.20 9.97
CA VAL A 55 9.13 -4.87 11.07
C VAL A 55 7.64 -4.70 10.90
N CYS A 56 6.93 -5.83 10.74
CA CYS A 56 5.47 -5.87 10.66
C CYS A 56 4.90 -6.16 12.05
N HIS A 57 4.22 -5.18 12.63
CA HIS A 57 3.61 -5.32 13.96
C HIS A 57 2.22 -5.95 13.91
N VAL A 58 1.48 -5.72 12.81
CA VAL A 58 0.10 -6.19 12.62
C VAL A 58 -0.09 -6.59 11.16
N GLY A 59 -0.84 -7.66 10.93
CA GLY A 59 -1.21 -8.10 9.59
C GLY A 59 -0.05 -8.76 8.83
N LYS A 60 -0.09 -8.67 7.51
CA LYS A 60 0.93 -9.23 6.62
C LYS A 60 1.55 -8.11 5.80
N LEU A 61 2.88 -8.11 5.69
CA LEU A 61 3.58 -7.18 4.80
C LEU A 61 3.02 -7.27 3.38
N PRO A 62 2.78 -6.12 2.74
CA PRO A 62 2.36 -6.09 1.35
C PRO A 62 3.51 -6.54 0.45
N TYR A 63 3.18 -6.83 -0.81
CA TYR A 63 4.15 -7.30 -1.79
C TYR A 63 4.37 -6.27 -2.90
N TYR A 64 5.44 -6.45 -3.68
CA TYR A 64 5.68 -5.60 -4.83
C TYR A 64 4.47 -5.64 -5.79
N GLY A 65 4.13 -4.48 -6.32
CA GLY A 65 2.97 -4.28 -7.19
C GLY A 65 1.63 -4.14 -6.47
N ASP A 66 1.55 -4.34 -5.15
CA ASP A 66 0.31 -4.11 -4.41
C ASP A 66 -0.07 -2.62 -4.47
N VAL A 67 -1.33 -2.35 -4.80
CA VAL A 67 -1.88 -1.00 -4.88
C VAL A 67 -2.06 -0.45 -3.47
N LEU A 68 -1.54 0.75 -3.22
CA LEU A 68 -1.65 1.45 -1.96
C LEU A 68 -2.96 2.27 -1.92
N LEU A 69 -3.85 1.92 -0.99
CA LEU A 69 -5.18 2.51 -0.88
C LEU A 69 -5.22 3.61 0.20
N GLU A 70 -4.68 3.32 1.38
CA GLU A 70 -4.67 4.25 2.51
C GLU A 70 -3.34 4.17 3.29
N VAL A 71 -2.97 5.30 3.89
CA VAL A 71 -1.86 5.44 4.84
C VAL A 71 -2.41 6.07 6.11
N ASN A 72 -2.39 5.36 7.23
CA ASN A 72 -2.95 5.79 8.52
C ASN A 72 -4.40 6.32 8.43
N GLY A 73 -5.21 5.72 7.55
CA GLY A 73 -6.60 6.12 7.32
C GLY A 73 -6.78 7.27 6.33
N THR A 74 -5.69 7.87 5.83
CA THR A 74 -5.73 8.85 4.74
C THR A 74 -5.77 8.12 3.39
N PRO A 75 -6.81 8.30 2.55
CA PRO A 75 -6.87 7.68 1.24
C PRO A 75 -5.85 8.31 0.29
N VAL A 76 -5.10 7.46 -0.43
CA VAL A 76 -4.05 7.90 -1.36
C VAL A 76 -4.27 7.44 -2.80
N SER A 77 -5.23 6.55 -3.06
CA SER A 77 -5.46 5.98 -4.40
C SER A 77 -5.77 7.02 -5.50
N GLY A 78 -6.25 8.22 -5.15
CA GLY A 78 -6.51 9.29 -6.10
C GLY A 78 -5.43 10.37 -6.19
N LEU A 79 -4.33 10.21 -5.46
CA LEU A 79 -3.31 11.25 -5.30
C LEU A 79 -2.18 11.11 -6.32
N THR A 80 -1.45 12.22 -6.52
CA THR A 80 -0.18 12.17 -7.24
C THR A 80 0.86 11.36 -6.46
N ASN A 81 1.94 10.92 -7.10
CA ASN A 81 3.03 10.24 -6.40
C ASN A 81 3.61 11.15 -5.30
N ARG A 82 3.84 12.42 -5.64
CA ARG A 82 4.36 13.44 -4.74
C ARG A 82 3.48 13.62 -3.51
N ASP A 83 2.17 13.72 -3.69
CA ASP A 83 1.23 13.91 -2.58
C ASP A 83 1.13 12.66 -1.71
N THR A 84 1.17 11.46 -2.33
CA THR A 84 1.20 10.19 -1.60
C THR A 84 2.43 10.10 -0.69
N LEU A 85 3.61 10.44 -1.21
CA LEU A 85 4.85 10.48 -0.42
C LEU A 85 4.79 11.54 0.69
N ALA A 86 4.16 12.69 0.44
CA ALA A 86 3.96 13.71 1.47
C ALA A 86 3.06 13.22 2.61
N VAL A 87 1.98 12.49 2.30
CA VAL A 87 1.12 11.84 3.29
C VAL A 87 1.91 10.84 4.12
N ILE A 88 2.74 9.99 3.48
CA ILE A 88 3.56 9.01 4.21
C ILE A 88 4.54 9.71 5.17
N ARG A 89 5.26 10.72 4.69
CA ARG A 89 6.25 11.47 5.49
C ARG A 89 5.64 12.26 6.64
N HIS A 90 4.34 12.56 6.57
CA HIS A 90 3.64 13.24 7.65
C HIS A 90 3.54 12.37 8.91
N PHE A 91 3.50 11.05 8.76
CA PHE A 91 3.36 10.12 9.86
C PHE A 91 4.70 9.60 10.37
N ARG A 92 4.77 9.37 11.68
CA ARG A 92 5.87 8.65 12.33
C ARG A 92 5.57 7.15 12.36
N GLU A 93 6.63 6.35 12.53
CA GLU A 93 6.51 4.91 12.72
C GLU A 93 5.75 4.54 14.00
N PRO A 94 4.98 3.44 14.01
CA PRO A 94 4.63 2.61 12.85
C PRO A 94 3.59 3.29 11.94
N ILE A 95 3.69 3.06 10.63
CA ILE A 95 2.64 3.50 9.68
C ILE A 95 1.72 2.32 9.33
N ARG A 96 0.42 2.57 9.25
CA ARG A 96 -0.58 1.62 8.81
C ARG A 96 -0.83 1.78 7.32
N LEU A 97 -0.70 0.71 6.57
CA LEU A 97 -0.95 0.67 5.14
C LEU A 97 -2.15 -0.22 4.88
N LYS A 98 -3.06 0.23 4.01
CA LYS A 98 -4.03 -0.66 3.36
C LYS A 98 -3.65 -0.84 1.91
N THR A 99 -3.50 -2.09 1.50
CA THR A 99 -3.15 -2.43 0.13
C THR A 99 -4.05 -3.50 -0.45
N VAL A 100 -4.03 -3.63 -1.77
CA VAL A 100 -4.70 -4.73 -2.47
C VAL A 100 -3.88 -5.18 -3.66
N LYS A 101 -3.90 -6.49 -3.93
CA LYS A 101 -3.32 -7.02 -5.17
C LYS A 101 -4.08 -6.46 -6.38
N PRO A 102 -3.39 -5.95 -7.41
CA PRO A 102 -4.04 -5.61 -8.67
C PRO A 102 -4.77 -6.84 -9.25
N ALA A 103 -5.89 -6.59 -9.92
CA ALA A 103 -6.81 -7.63 -10.39
C ALA A 103 -6.37 -8.26 -11.72
#